data_AF-A0AAW1BWE3-F1
#
_entry.id   AF-A0AAW1BWE3-F1
#
_cell.length_a   1.000
_cell.length_b   1.000
_cell.length_c   1.000
_cell.angle_alpha   90.00
_cell.angle_beta   90.00
_cell.angle_gamma   90.00
#
_symmetry.space_group_name_H-M   'P 1'
#
loop_
_entity.id
_entity.type
_entity.pdbx_description
1 polymer ?
#
loop_
_entity_poly.entity_id
_entity_poly.type
_entity_poly.pdbx_seq_one_letter_code
_entity_poly.pdbx_strand_id
1 'polypeptide(L)'
;MVYKEASKQWVTKRFPGLSPEEQTYLAKAEFEKSARLLMETTLALGKKLRPHGFWGFYRFPDCFNNKWGKEVNYTGHCNPNEVRWNDQLMWLWKISSALYPSIYLPLKLPALYRQHYVHHRLREASRVAQFGKEHPLPVLPYSRVSYRHSSRYLTEADLINTIGESAALGSAGVVLWGDLSYSSSLARCKSLHHYITTTLGPYVANEPFFIWIIIYGKGTLG
;
A
#
# COMPACT_ATOMS: atom_id res chain seq x y z
N MET A 1 -15.15 -7.66 -8.89
CA MET A 1 -15.47 -8.56 -10.03
C MET A 1 -16.05 -7.78 -11.20
N VAL A 2 -16.80 -6.69 -10.95
CA VAL A 2 -17.35 -5.77 -11.98
C VAL A 2 -16.44 -5.41 -13.16
N TYR A 3 -15.17 -5.05 -12.95
CA TYR A 3 -14.28 -4.68 -14.07
C TYR A 3 -13.99 -5.84 -15.03
N LYS A 4 -13.88 -7.07 -14.51
CA LYS A 4 -13.68 -8.27 -15.32
C LYS A 4 -14.95 -8.59 -16.11
N GLU A 5 -16.10 -8.49 -15.47
CA GLU A 5 -17.41 -8.70 -16.11
C GLU A 5 -17.67 -7.68 -17.21
N ALA A 6 -17.44 -6.39 -16.93
CA ALA A 6 -17.57 -5.33 -17.92
C ALA A 6 -16.62 -5.53 -19.12
N SER A 7 -15.37 -5.92 -18.87
CA SER A 7 -14.40 -6.21 -19.95
C SER A 7 -14.84 -7.39 -20.81
N LYS A 8 -15.38 -8.45 -20.19
CA LYS A 8 -15.94 -9.59 -20.91
C LYS A 8 -17.17 -9.19 -21.73
N GLN A 9 -18.13 -8.50 -21.13
CA GLN A 9 -19.33 -8.02 -21.83
C GLN A 9 -18.99 -7.10 -23.01
N TRP A 10 -17.97 -6.25 -22.85
CA TRP A 10 -17.46 -5.38 -23.91
C TRP A 10 -16.94 -6.18 -25.11
N VAL A 11 -16.14 -7.22 -24.86
CA VAL A 11 -15.60 -8.10 -25.91
C VAL A 11 -16.68 -8.95 -26.55
N THR A 12 -17.58 -9.57 -25.76
CA THR A 12 -18.68 -10.39 -26.28
C THR A 12 -19.58 -9.60 -27.24
N LYS A 13 -19.87 -8.33 -26.93
CA LYS A 13 -20.66 -7.45 -27.82
C LYS A 13 -19.93 -7.10 -29.12
N ARG A 14 -18.61 -6.89 -29.07
CA ARG A 14 -17.79 -6.51 -30.23
C ARG A 14 -17.40 -7.68 -31.12
N PHE A 15 -17.25 -8.86 -30.52
CA PHE A 15 -16.72 -10.05 -31.20
C PHE A 15 -17.57 -11.29 -30.90
N PRO A 16 -18.86 -11.30 -31.30
CA PRO A 16 -19.78 -12.40 -30.96
C PRO A 16 -19.40 -13.74 -31.59
N GLY A 17 -18.61 -13.74 -32.68
CA GLY A 17 -18.17 -14.94 -33.37
C GLY A 17 -16.95 -15.65 -32.76
N LEU A 18 -16.27 -15.05 -31.77
CA LEU A 18 -15.15 -15.68 -31.08
C LEU A 18 -15.64 -16.71 -30.06
N SER A 19 -14.83 -17.74 -29.80
CA SER A 19 -15.09 -18.70 -28.72
C SER A 19 -15.07 -18.02 -27.33
N PRO A 20 -15.73 -18.59 -26.31
CA PRO A 20 -15.70 -18.05 -24.95
C PRO A 20 -14.29 -17.87 -24.37
N GLU A 21 -13.36 -18.77 -24.72
CA GLU A 21 -11.96 -18.74 -24.33
C GLU A 21 -11.23 -17.55 -24.97
N GLU A 22 -11.39 -17.35 -26.28
CA GLU A 22 -10.82 -16.21 -27.01
C GLU A 22 -11.38 -14.88 -26.52
N GLN A 23 -12.70 -14.82 -26.25
CA GLN A 23 -13.33 -13.63 -25.68
C GLN A 23 -12.75 -13.32 -24.29
N THR A 24 -12.54 -14.34 -23.45
CA THR A 24 -11.95 -14.15 -22.12
C THR A 24 -10.49 -13.68 -22.21
N TYR A 25 -9.71 -14.26 -23.13
CA TYR A 25 -8.32 -13.85 -23.38
C TYR A 25 -8.26 -12.40 -23.86
N LEU A 26 -9.07 -12.04 -24.85
CA LEU A 26 -9.08 -10.69 -25.43
C LEU A 26 -9.55 -9.65 -24.39
N ALA A 27 -10.56 -9.98 -23.58
CA ALA A 27 -11.03 -9.10 -22.51
C ALA A 27 -9.93 -8.80 -21.48
N LYS A 28 -9.13 -9.81 -21.13
CA LYS A 28 -7.97 -9.62 -20.25
C LYS A 28 -6.91 -8.75 -20.93
N ALA A 29 -6.53 -9.07 -22.17
CA ALA A 29 -5.47 -8.39 -22.90
C ALA A 29 -5.80 -6.90 -23.15
N GLU A 30 -7.03 -6.58 -23.58
CA GLU A 30 -7.46 -5.20 -23.79
C GLU A 30 -7.50 -4.41 -22.48
N PHE A 31 -7.99 -5.03 -21.39
CA PHE A 31 -8.01 -4.40 -20.07
C PHE A 31 -6.59 -4.10 -19.55
N GLU A 32 -5.70 -5.09 -19.58
CA GLU A 32 -4.32 -4.93 -19.08
C GLU A 32 -3.55 -3.90 -19.91
N LYS A 33 -3.72 -3.90 -21.24
CA LYS A 33 -3.12 -2.87 -22.12
C LYS A 33 -3.61 -1.47 -21.77
N SER A 34 -4.92 -1.30 -21.59
CA SER A 34 -5.53 0.00 -21.31
C SER A 34 -5.17 0.49 -19.90
N ALA A 35 -5.17 -0.40 -18.91
CA ALA A 35 -4.78 -0.10 -17.53
C ALA A 35 -3.31 0.33 -17.47
N ARG A 36 -2.42 -0.39 -18.16
CA ARG A 36 -1.01 -0.02 -18.27
C ARG A 36 -0.83 1.37 -18.88
N LEU A 37 -1.46 1.63 -20.03
CA LEU A 37 -1.36 2.92 -20.70
C LEU A 37 -1.80 4.07 -19.79
N LEU A 38 -2.92 3.91 -19.09
CA LEU A 38 -3.42 4.92 -18.16
C LEU A 38 -2.43 5.17 -17.00
N MET A 39 -1.96 4.11 -16.36
CA MET A 39 -1.05 4.21 -15.22
C MET A 39 0.32 4.80 -15.61
N GLU A 40 0.91 4.34 -16.72
CA GLU A 40 2.18 4.86 -17.25
C GLU A 40 2.06 6.33 -17.62
N THR A 41 1.02 6.70 -18.38
CA THR A 41 0.84 8.08 -18.83
C THR A 41 0.62 9.02 -17.65
N THR A 42 -0.10 8.57 -16.62
CA THR A 42 -0.34 9.36 -15.39
C THR A 42 0.97 9.65 -14.67
N LEU A 43 1.81 8.64 -14.43
CA LEU A 43 3.11 8.82 -13.77
C LEU A 43 4.08 9.64 -14.62
N ALA A 44 4.10 9.41 -15.93
CA ALA A 44 4.94 10.17 -16.85
C ALA A 44 4.56 11.66 -16.85
N LEU A 45 3.25 11.97 -16.87
CA LEU A 45 2.76 13.34 -16.79
C LEU A 45 3.10 13.98 -15.44
N GLY A 46 2.91 13.26 -14.33
CA GLY A 46 3.29 13.72 -12.99
C GLY A 46 4.76 14.11 -12.91
N LYS A 47 5.65 13.23 -13.39
CA LYS A 47 7.11 13.47 -13.47
C LYS A 47 7.46 14.63 -14.38
N LYS A 48 6.79 14.77 -15.54
CA LYS A 48 7.00 15.91 -16.44
C LYS A 48 6.64 17.23 -15.77
N LEU A 49 5.52 17.28 -15.05
CA LEU A 49 5.02 18.51 -14.43
C LEU A 49 5.75 18.84 -13.12
N ARG A 50 6.20 17.83 -12.36
CA ARG A 50 6.91 17.97 -11.08
C ARG A 50 8.06 16.94 -11.03
N PRO A 51 9.21 17.25 -11.66
CA PRO A 51 10.32 16.30 -11.84
C PRO A 51 10.99 15.85 -10.54
N HIS A 52 10.91 16.66 -9.48
CA HIS A 52 11.45 16.32 -8.15
C HIS A 52 10.43 15.61 -7.24
N GLY A 53 9.22 15.31 -7.75
CA GLY A 53 8.20 14.61 -6.97
C GLY A 53 8.48 13.11 -6.88
N PHE A 54 8.22 12.53 -5.71
CA PHE A 54 8.25 11.08 -5.51
C PHE A 54 6.94 10.44 -6.02
N TRP A 55 6.82 10.31 -7.33
CA TRP A 55 5.67 9.70 -7.99
C TRP A 55 5.64 8.18 -7.88
N GLY A 56 4.48 7.65 -7.50
CA GLY A 56 4.17 6.23 -7.40
C GLY A 56 2.70 6.05 -7.00
N PHE A 57 2.15 4.85 -7.19
CA PHE A 57 0.77 4.57 -6.78
C PHE A 57 0.71 4.05 -5.35
N TYR A 58 -0.23 4.57 -4.57
CA TYR A 58 -0.60 4.01 -3.27
C TYR A 58 -0.95 2.52 -3.40
N ARG A 59 -0.49 1.73 -2.42
CA ARG A 59 -0.71 0.29 -2.27
C ARG A 59 0.09 -0.59 -3.24
N PHE A 60 1.04 -0.05 -3.98
CA PHE A 60 1.91 -0.83 -4.86
C PHE A 60 3.37 -0.89 -4.35
N PRO A 61 4.00 -2.09 -4.37
CA PRO A 61 3.38 -3.40 -4.63
C PRO A 61 2.47 -3.85 -3.47
N ASP A 62 1.59 -4.83 -3.74
CA ASP A 62 0.91 -5.59 -2.69
C ASP A 62 1.55 -6.99 -2.61
N CYS A 63 1.39 -7.63 -1.45
CA CYS A 63 1.96 -8.93 -1.10
C CYS A 63 0.85 -9.99 -0.92
N PHE A 64 -0.39 -9.54 -0.70
CA PHE A 64 -1.58 -10.40 -0.50
C PHE A 64 -1.43 -11.50 0.57
N ASN A 65 -0.57 -11.30 1.57
CA ASN A 65 -0.37 -12.18 2.72
C ASN A 65 -1.49 -12.11 3.78
N ASN A 66 -2.76 -11.99 3.38
CA ASN A 66 -3.89 -11.73 4.28
C ASN A 66 -4.62 -12.99 4.79
N LYS A 67 -4.07 -14.19 4.57
CA LYS A 67 -4.75 -15.47 4.82
C LYS A 67 -4.43 -16.11 6.19
N TRP A 68 -4.00 -15.31 7.17
CA TRP A 68 -3.63 -15.77 8.52
C TRP A 68 -4.71 -16.57 9.27
N GLY A 69 -5.99 -16.38 8.96
CA GLY A 69 -7.09 -17.14 9.58
C GLY A 69 -7.42 -18.46 8.87
N LYS A 70 -6.77 -18.77 7.74
CA LYS A 70 -7.01 -19.98 6.93
C LYS A 70 -5.77 -20.88 6.82
N GLU A 71 -4.59 -20.34 7.08
CA GLU A 71 -3.32 -21.05 6.97
C GLU A 71 -2.92 -21.61 8.34
N VAL A 72 -2.65 -22.92 8.39
CA VAL A 72 -2.26 -23.62 9.63
C VAL A 72 -0.92 -23.12 10.15
N ASN A 73 0.03 -22.84 9.25
CA ASN A 73 1.37 -22.33 9.55
C ASN A 73 1.59 -21.00 8.85
N TYR A 74 0.88 -19.96 9.27
CA TYR A 74 1.01 -18.64 8.68
C TYR A 74 2.42 -18.06 8.92
N THR A 75 3.16 -17.79 7.85
CA THR A 75 4.54 -17.27 7.91
C THR A 75 4.65 -15.78 7.57
N GLY A 76 3.57 -15.18 7.07
CA GLY A 76 3.58 -13.82 6.53
C GLY A 76 4.09 -13.69 5.10
N HIS A 77 4.64 -14.75 4.48
CA HIS A 77 5.12 -14.69 3.10
C HIS A 77 4.05 -14.21 2.12
N CYS A 78 4.50 -13.47 1.09
CA CYS A 78 3.63 -13.04 0.02
C CYS A 78 3.07 -14.23 -0.75
N ASN A 79 1.86 -14.04 -1.29
CA ASN A 79 1.29 -15.04 -2.18
C ASN A 79 2.23 -15.22 -3.38
N PRO A 80 2.69 -16.45 -3.69
CA PRO A 80 3.63 -16.66 -4.80
C PRO A 80 3.13 -16.17 -6.16
N ASN A 81 1.82 -16.23 -6.39
CA ASN A 81 1.23 -15.68 -7.62
C ASN A 81 1.34 -14.16 -7.67
N GLU A 82 1.21 -13.49 -6.53
CA GLU A 82 1.35 -12.04 -6.44
C GLU A 82 2.80 -11.61 -6.75
N VAL A 83 3.78 -12.32 -6.22
CA VAL A 83 5.21 -12.05 -6.51
C VAL A 83 5.47 -12.15 -8.02
N ARG A 84 4.93 -13.19 -8.68
CA ARG A 84 5.06 -13.36 -10.14
C ARG A 84 4.32 -12.27 -10.93
N TRP A 85 3.17 -11.80 -10.46
CA TRP A 85 2.46 -10.69 -11.09
C TRP A 85 3.17 -9.35 -10.87
N ASN A 86 3.77 -9.13 -9.71
CA ASN A 86 4.62 -7.97 -9.46
C ASN A 86 5.83 -7.95 -10.40
N ASP A 87 6.39 -9.10 -10.79
CA ASP A 87 7.45 -9.16 -11.81
C ASP A 87 6.94 -8.69 -13.19
N GLN A 88 5.70 -9.04 -13.54
CA GLN A 88 5.06 -8.60 -14.79
C GLN A 88 4.73 -7.09 -14.80
N LEU A 89 4.70 -6.45 -13.63
CA LEU A 89 4.54 -5.02 -13.45
C LEU A 89 5.86 -4.24 -13.50
N MET A 90 6.95 -4.83 -14.00
CA MET A 90 8.26 -4.16 -14.13
C MET A 90 8.18 -2.78 -14.81
N TRP A 91 7.26 -2.62 -15.76
CA TRP A 91 7.00 -1.35 -16.42
C TRP A 91 6.57 -0.24 -15.46
N LEU A 92 5.78 -0.59 -14.43
CA LEU A 92 5.28 0.34 -13.41
C LEU A 92 6.41 0.79 -12.48
N TRP A 93 7.28 -0.13 -12.10
CA TRP A 93 8.42 0.16 -11.23
C TRP A 93 9.41 1.09 -11.94
N LYS A 94 9.73 0.80 -13.20
CA LYS A 94 10.67 1.60 -14.02
C LYS A 94 10.22 3.04 -14.23
N ILE A 95 8.91 3.29 -14.37
CA ILE A 95 8.39 4.66 -14.56
C ILE A 95 8.22 5.41 -13.23
N SER A 96 8.06 4.69 -12.11
CA SER A 96 7.93 5.28 -10.77
C SER A 96 9.23 5.95 -10.31
N SER A 97 9.12 6.75 -9.24
CA SER A 97 10.25 7.35 -8.52
C SER A 97 10.20 7.08 -7.01
N ALA A 98 9.15 6.42 -6.51
CA ALA A 98 9.04 5.88 -5.16
C ALA A 98 7.98 4.76 -5.11
N LEU A 99 8.03 3.92 -4.08
CA LEU A 99 7.05 2.86 -3.82
C LEU A 99 6.27 3.12 -2.54
N TYR A 100 4.97 2.78 -2.55
CA TYR A 100 4.04 3.12 -1.47
C TYR A 100 3.20 1.90 -1.04
N PRO A 101 3.82 0.80 -0.56
CA PRO A 101 3.08 -0.37 -0.12
C PRO A 101 2.20 -0.03 1.10
N SER A 102 1.01 -0.63 1.21
CA SER A 102 0.18 -0.48 2.42
C SER A 102 0.53 -1.57 3.43
N ILE A 103 0.88 -1.18 4.64
CA ILE A 103 1.18 -2.06 5.78
C ILE A 103 0.15 -1.93 6.91
N TYR A 104 -1.07 -1.51 6.58
CA TYR A 104 -2.12 -1.27 7.57
C TYR A 104 -2.43 -2.54 8.37
N LEU A 105 -2.16 -2.48 9.67
CA LEU A 105 -2.22 -3.65 10.53
C LEU A 105 -3.67 -4.06 10.86
N PRO A 106 -4.13 -5.27 10.49
CA PRO A 106 -5.47 -5.73 10.81
C PRO A 106 -5.61 -6.01 12.31
N LEU A 107 -6.67 -5.51 12.96
CA LEU A 107 -6.88 -5.72 14.40
C LEU A 107 -7.00 -7.22 14.77
N LYS A 108 -7.60 -8.01 13.87
CA LYS A 108 -7.81 -9.47 14.05
C LYS A 108 -6.55 -10.31 13.78
N LEU A 109 -5.44 -9.70 13.35
CA LEU A 109 -4.18 -10.42 13.16
C LEU A 109 -3.57 -10.74 14.54
N PRO A 110 -3.32 -12.02 14.86
CA PRO A 110 -2.70 -12.40 16.13
C PRO A 110 -1.35 -11.69 16.33
N ALA A 111 -1.06 -11.27 17.56
CA ALA A 111 0.13 -10.47 17.89
C ALA A 111 1.44 -11.09 17.37
N LEU A 112 1.58 -12.41 17.53
CA LEU A 112 2.77 -13.17 17.09
C LEU A 112 3.01 -13.14 15.56
N TYR A 113 2.00 -12.79 14.75
CA TYR A 113 2.12 -12.72 13.28
C TYR A 113 2.25 -11.29 12.75
N ARG A 114 2.15 -10.26 13.61
CA ARG A 114 2.08 -8.85 13.17
C ARG A 114 3.37 -8.38 12.51
N GLN A 115 4.52 -8.70 13.11
CA GLN A 115 5.81 -8.38 12.51
C GLN A 115 5.97 -9.09 11.16
N HIS A 116 5.74 -10.40 11.10
CA HIS A 116 5.84 -11.18 9.86
C HIS A 116 4.93 -10.65 8.73
N TYR A 117 3.73 -10.20 9.07
CA TYR A 117 2.80 -9.58 8.12
C TYR A 117 3.38 -8.32 7.47
N VAL A 118 3.97 -7.43 8.28
CA VAL A 118 4.56 -6.18 7.80
C VAL A 118 5.90 -6.44 7.09
N HIS A 119 6.76 -7.26 7.70
CA HIS A 119 8.08 -7.63 7.20
C HIS A 119 8.03 -8.07 5.73
N HIS A 120 7.14 -9.00 5.39
CA HIS A 120 7.08 -9.52 4.02
C HIS A 120 6.50 -8.54 3.01
N ARG A 121 5.60 -7.63 3.45
CA ARG A 121 5.09 -6.55 2.60
C ARG A 121 6.20 -5.57 2.24
N LEU A 122 7.05 -5.24 3.21
CA LEU A 122 8.23 -4.39 3.03
C LEU A 122 9.29 -5.09 2.18
N ARG A 123 9.59 -6.38 2.45
CA ARG A 123 10.52 -7.18 1.64
C ARG A 123 10.14 -7.22 0.17
N GLU A 124 8.85 -7.39 -0.14
CA GLU A 124 8.39 -7.38 -1.53
C GLU A 124 8.55 -6.00 -2.18
N ALA A 125 8.27 -4.92 -1.44
CA ALA A 125 8.53 -3.57 -1.92
C ALA A 125 10.02 -3.33 -2.17
N SER A 126 10.90 -3.70 -1.25
CA SER A 126 12.35 -3.59 -1.41
C SER A 126 12.89 -4.46 -2.55
N ARG A 127 12.26 -5.63 -2.81
CA ARG A 127 12.61 -6.50 -3.93
C ARG A 127 12.32 -5.83 -5.27
N VAL A 128 11.11 -5.31 -5.47
CA VAL A 128 10.76 -4.64 -6.74
C VAL A 128 11.37 -3.25 -6.87
N ALA A 129 11.79 -2.62 -5.76
CA ALA A 129 12.53 -1.36 -5.78
C ALA A 129 13.83 -1.45 -6.59
N GLN A 130 14.44 -2.64 -6.67
CA GLN A 130 15.66 -2.89 -7.44
C GLN A 130 15.46 -2.68 -8.96
N PHE A 131 14.22 -2.63 -9.44
CA PHE A 131 13.92 -2.29 -10.84
C PHE A 131 13.94 -0.78 -11.12
N GLY A 132 14.33 0.04 -10.14
CA GLY A 132 14.65 1.45 -10.36
C GLY A 132 15.75 1.63 -11.40
N LYS A 133 15.69 2.73 -12.16
CA LYS A 133 16.57 2.92 -13.34
C LYS A 133 18.03 3.17 -12.98
N GLU A 134 18.28 4.01 -11.98
CA GLU A 134 19.64 4.46 -11.60
C GLU A 134 20.05 3.93 -10.22
N HIS A 135 19.10 3.87 -9.30
CA HIS A 135 19.26 3.36 -7.95
C HIS A 135 17.95 2.66 -7.53
N PRO A 136 17.98 1.83 -6.47
CA PRO A 136 16.75 1.30 -5.90
C PRO A 136 15.76 2.42 -5.57
N LEU A 137 14.48 2.19 -5.86
CA LEU A 137 13.42 3.15 -5.56
C LEU A 137 13.28 3.33 -4.04
N PRO A 138 13.13 4.57 -3.54
CA PRO A 138 12.80 4.79 -2.13
C PRO A 138 11.45 4.15 -1.82
N VAL A 139 11.39 3.40 -0.72
CA VAL A 139 10.16 2.76 -0.22
C VAL A 139 9.61 3.60 0.93
N LEU A 140 8.37 4.08 0.79
CA LEU A 140 7.65 4.84 1.81
C LEU A 140 6.32 4.11 2.13
N PRO A 141 6.34 3.08 2.98
CA PRO A 141 5.13 2.37 3.36
C PRO A 141 4.07 3.28 3.96
N TYR A 142 2.83 3.05 3.57
CA TYR A 142 1.65 3.64 4.20
C TYR A 142 1.28 2.82 5.44
N SER A 143 1.37 3.45 6.60
CA SER A 143 0.87 2.95 7.89
C SER A 143 -0.29 3.82 8.40
N ARG A 144 -0.93 3.40 9.50
CA ARG A 144 -1.98 4.15 10.20
C ARG A 144 -1.63 4.23 11.67
N VAL A 145 -2.15 5.25 12.34
CA VAL A 145 -2.11 5.33 13.81
C VAL A 145 -3.10 4.39 14.49
N SER A 146 -4.08 3.84 13.74
CA SER A 146 -5.06 2.86 14.22
C SER A 146 -5.05 1.59 13.39
N TYR A 147 -5.55 0.49 13.95
CA TYR A 147 -5.69 -0.75 13.19
C TYR A 147 -6.63 -0.55 12.00
N ARG A 148 -6.39 -1.31 10.94
CA ARG A 148 -7.18 -1.30 9.71
C ARG A 148 -8.66 -1.51 10.01
N HIS A 149 -9.50 -0.59 9.53
CA HIS A 149 -10.96 -0.56 9.75
C HIS A 149 -11.36 -0.54 11.24
N SER A 150 -10.53 0.05 12.11
CA SER A 150 -10.80 0.21 13.53
C SER A 150 -10.44 1.61 14.01
N SER A 151 -11.15 2.05 15.04
CA SER A 151 -10.83 3.28 15.78
C SER A 151 -9.80 3.06 16.88
N ARG A 152 -9.40 1.81 17.16
CA ARG A 152 -8.39 1.49 18.17
C ARG A 152 -7.01 1.86 17.66
N TYR A 153 -6.30 2.70 18.40
CA TYR A 153 -4.92 3.06 18.08
C TYR A 153 -3.98 1.86 18.22
N LEU A 154 -2.88 1.88 17.46
CA LEU A 154 -1.83 0.88 17.58
C LEU A 154 -1.17 0.98 18.96
N THR A 155 -0.88 -0.16 19.58
CA THR A 155 -0.04 -0.16 20.78
C THR A 155 1.41 0.17 20.42
N GLU A 156 2.23 0.52 21.40
CA GLU A 156 3.67 0.73 21.17
C GLU A 156 4.34 -0.49 20.53
N ALA A 157 4.00 -1.71 20.98
CA ALA A 157 4.47 -2.94 20.35
C ALA A 157 4.09 -3.06 18.86
N ASP A 158 2.93 -2.54 18.47
CA ASP A 158 2.52 -2.53 17.06
C ASP A 158 3.11 -1.36 16.26
N LEU A 159 3.49 -0.27 16.92
CA LEU A 159 4.32 0.77 16.31
C LEU A 159 5.71 0.20 15.98
N ILE A 160 6.30 -0.60 16.87
CA ILE A 160 7.54 -1.35 16.61
C ILE A 160 7.36 -2.29 15.41
N ASN A 161 6.29 -3.09 15.39
CA ASN A 161 6.01 -4.01 14.29
C ASN A 161 5.65 -3.33 12.96
N THR A 162 5.47 -2.00 12.94
CA THR A 162 5.12 -1.24 11.72
C THR A 162 6.21 -0.23 11.35
N ILE A 163 6.35 0.84 12.13
CA ILE A 163 7.33 1.91 11.91
C ILE A 163 8.75 1.38 12.17
N GLY A 164 8.98 0.72 13.30
CA GLY A 164 10.29 0.16 13.64
C GLY A 164 10.76 -0.88 12.63
N GLU A 165 9.86 -1.78 12.20
CA GLU A 165 10.14 -2.74 11.14
C GLU A 165 10.49 -2.06 9.80
N SER A 166 9.81 -0.94 9.49
CA SER A 166 10.11 -0.14 8.29
C SER A 166 11.51 0.48 8.37
N ALA A 167 11.90 0.99 9.54
CA ALA A 167 13.24 1.52 9.81
C ALA A 167 14.31 0.45 9.66
N ALA A 168 14.10 -0.71 10.31
CA ALA A 168 15.03 -1.83 10.32
C ALA A 168 15.29 -2.41 8.92
N LEU A 169 14.29 -2.36 8.03
CA LEU A 169 14.42 -2.80 6.63
C LEU A 169 14.92 -1.71 5.67
N GLY A 170 15.30 -0.53 6.18
CA GLY A 170 15.87 0.55 5.38
C GLY A 170 14.86 1.28 4.50
N SER A 171 13.59 1.37 4.92
CA SER A 171 12.61 2.23 4.23
C SER A 171 13.04 3.69 4.29
N ALA A 172 12.79 4.45 3.23
CA ALA A 172 13.17 5.87 3.17
C ALA A 172 12.34 6.76 4.12
N GLY A 173 11.18 6.27 4.53
CA GLY A 173 10.30 6.93 5.49
C GLY A 173 9.03 6.11 5.72
N VAL A 174 8.11 6.62 6.53
CA VAL A 174 6.75 6.05 6.67
C VAL A 174 5.74 7.15 6.43
N VAL A 175 4.67 6.86 5.67
CA VAL A 175 3.51 7.74 5.55
C VAL A 175 2.45 7.31 6.57
N LEU A 176 2.20 8.11 7.60
CA LEU A 176 1.11 7.91 8.54
C LEU A 176 -0.16 8.53 7.98
N TRP A 177 -1.07 7.68 7.50
CA TRP A 177 -2.34 8.10 6.92
C TRP A 177 -3.49 8.05 7.93
N GLY A 178 -4.29 9.11 7.96
CA GLY A 178 -5.52 9.16 8.74
C GLY A 178 -6.72 9.69 7.96
N ASP A 179 -7.83 8.95 8.01
CA ASP A 179 -9.10 9.38 7.43
C ASP A 179 -9.89 10.30 8.39
N LEU A 180 -10.98 10.88 7.86
CA LEU A 180 -11.83 11.83 8.59
C LEU A 180 -12.48 11.25 9.85
N SER A 181 -12.44 9.93 10.09
CA SER A 181 -12.96 9.33 11.32
C SER A 181 -12.17 9.73 12.57
N TYR A 182 -10.91 10.14 12.40
CA TYR A 182 -10.08 10.63 13.51
C TYR A 182 -10.44 12.05 13.96
N SER A 183 -11.11 12.82 13.11
CA SER A 183 -11.54 14.19 13.40
C SER A 183 -13.05 14.37 13.30
N SER A 184 -13.83 13.29 13.48
CA SER A 184 -15.29 13.35 13.30
C SER A 184 -16.01 14.04 14.46
N SER A 185 -15.35 14.23 15.60
CA SER A 185 -15.87 14.95 16.76
C SER A 185 -14.74 15.51 17.62
N LEU A 186 -15.05 16.47 18.50
CA LEU A 186 -14.11 16.99 19.49
C LEU A 186 -13.51 15.88 20.36
N ALA A 187 -14.32 14.90 20.76
CA ALA A 187 -13.86 13.76 21.55
C ALA A 187 -12.84 12.90 20.78
N ARG A 188 -13.05 12.70 19.47
CA ARG A 188 -12.09 11.99 18.61
C ARG A 188 -10.78 12.77 18.47
N CYS A 189 -10.85 14.09 18.23
CA CYS A 189 -9.66 14.94 18.16
C CYS A 189 -8.86 14.91 19.47
N LYS A 190 -9.53 15.04 20.63
CA LYS A 190 -8.88 14.95 21.95
C LYS A 190 -8.25 13.58 22.18
N SER A 191 -8.94 12.51 21.80
CA SER A 191 -8.42 11.14 21.90
C SER A 191 -7.19 10.92 21.01
N LEU A 192 -7.20 11.44 19.78
CA LEU A 192 -6.04 11.39 18.88
C LEU A 192 -4.88 12.23 19.42
N HIS A 193 -5.14 13.46 19.87
CA HIS A 193 -4.13 14.33 20.47
C HIS A 193 -3.46 13.66 21.66
N HIS A 194 -4.25 13.04 22.54
CA HIS A 194 -3.72 12.26 23.66
C HIS A 194 -2.80 11.14 23.16
N TYR A 195 -3.24 10.30 22.22
CA TYR A 195 -2.41 9.23 21.66
C TYR A 195 -1.11 9.73 21.01
N ILE A 196 -1.18 10.86 20.28
CA ILE A 196 0.00 11.50 19.68
C ILE A 196 0.97 11.95 20.76
N THR A 197 0.49 12.61 21.81
CA THR A 197 1.36 13.18 22.84
C THR A 197 1.93 12.15 23.82
N THR A 198 1.19 11.06 24.09
CA THR A 198 1.61 10.07 25.09
C THR A 198 2.26 8.82 24.52
N THR A 199 2.06 8.51 23.24
CA THR A 199 2.51 7.23 22.66
C THR A 199 3.24 7.42 21.34
N LEU A 200 2.55 7.93 20.30
CA LEU A 200 3.16 8.00 18.97
C LEU A 200 4.32 9.00 18.91
N GLY A 201 4.14 10.21 19.45
CA GLY A 201 5.15 11.27 19.43
C GLY A 201 6.44 10.84 20.14
N PRO A 202 6.38 10.38 21.39
CA PRO A 202 7.55 9.83 22.09
C PRO A 202 8.23 8.68 21.34
N TYR A 203 7.46 7.75 20.75
CA TYR A 203 8.00 6.65 19.97
C TYR A 203 8.75 7.15 18.72
N VAL A 204 8.11 8.02 17.92
CA VAL A 204 8.67 8.57 16.68
C VAL A 204 9.90 9.45 16.93
N ALA A 205 9.93 10.20 18.03
CA ALA A 205 11.08 11.04 18.37
C ALA A 205 12.38 10.24 18.59
N ASN A 206 12.27 8.95 18.89
CA ASN A 206 13.40 8.04 19.07
C ASN A 206 13.77 7.26 17.80
N GLU A 207 13.03 7.41 16.70
CA GLU A 207 13.27 6.70 15.44
C GLU A 207 14.26 7.46 14.53
N PRO A 208 15.26 6.81 13.94
CA PRO A 208 16.34 7.48 13.22
C PRO A 208 16.02 7.86 11.76
N PHE A 209 14.74 7.98 11.37
CA PHE A 209 14.38 8.25 9.97
C PHE A 209 13.07 9.04 9.79
N PHE A 210 12.83 9.53 8.57
CA PHE A 210 11.76 10.47 8.25
C PHE A 210 10.35 9.86 8.35
N ILE A 211 9.45 10.54 9.06
CA ILE A 211 8.03 10.14 9.14
C ILE A 211 7.15 11.27 8.60
N TRP A 212 6.42 10.96 7.53
CA TRP A 212 5.48 11.85 6.88
C TRP A 212 4.09 11.64 7.45
N ILE A 213 3.56 12.62 8.19
CA ILE A 213 2.26 12.52 8.83
C ILE A 213 1.21 13.23 7.97
N ILE A 214 0.24 12.46 7.46
CA ILE A 214 -0.89 12.96 6.67
C ILE A 214 -2.19 12.54 7.39
N ILE A 215 -2.67 13.40 8.28
CA ILE A 215 -3.95 13.20 8.98
C ILE A 215 -4.94 14.24 8.47
N TYR A 216 -6.01 13.78 7.83
CA TYR A 216 -7.07 14.68 7.37
C TYR A 216 -7.96 15.08 8.55
N GLY A 217 -7.98 16.38 8.85
CA GLY A 217 -8.88 16.98 9.84
C GLY A 217 -10.02 17.75 9.18
N LYS A 218 -11.23 17.68 9.73
CA LYS A 218 -12.22 18.76 9.56
C LYS A 218 -11.72 19.94 10.39
N GLY A 219 -11.14 20.94 9.74
CA GLY A 219 -10.80 22.20 10.39
C GLY A 219 -12.07 22.89 10.87
N THR A 220 -12.35 22.85 12.17
CA THR A 220 -13.15 23.89 12.82
C THR A 220 -12.19 24.69 13.69
N LEU A 221 -11.69 25.79 13.14
CA LEU A 221 -11.15 26.89 13.93
C LEU A 221 -12.31 27.40 14.79
N GLY A 222 -12.19 27.24 16.10
CA GLY A 222 -13.08 27.79 17.12
C GLY A 222 -12.22 28.26 18.28
#